data_AF-A0A077ZEA7-F1
#
_entry.id   AF-A0A077ZEA7-F1
#
_cell.length_a   1.000
_cell.length_b   1.000
_cell.length_c   1.000
_cell.angle_alpha   90.00
_cell.angle_beta   90.00
_cell.angle_gamma   90.00
#
_symmetry.space_group_name_H-M   'P 1'
#
loop_
_entity.id
_entity.type
_entity.pdbx_description
1 polymer ?
#
loop_
_entity_poly.entity_id
_entity_poly.type
_entity_poly.pdbx_seq_one_letter_code
_entity_poly.pdbx_strand_id
1 'polypeptide(L)'
;MIEKSRDFETLPFVPKKFEVPSPPMSLPIVGPPRTFIDILVPCFGGAEIPALTPSPVESHYKQYAHRMIRIRRRKIKKHWRMKRFRKRRAVYLRVHAEKKQKAEKFFLAKINTILHEGLQFNAEQYVRNVIERAKWKPNEERLPNGRIKLPHWTSLISIEELYGVKQSDYIDKRSCIASPEEWSEILKLKCKYQDTFGKLVKK
;
A
#
# COMPACT_ATOMS: atom_id res chain seq x y z
N MET A 1 32.38 -43.69 20.35
CA MET A 1 32.14 -44.74 19.36
C MET A 1 31.58 -44.09 18.10
N ILE A 2 32.39 -44.11 17.03
CA ILE A 2 32.08 -43.98 15.59
C ILE A 2 30.96 -43.00 15.20
N GLU A 3 31.38 -41.80 14.83
CA GLU A 3 30.60 -40.82 14.07
C GLU A 3 30.18 -41.45 12.73
N LYS A 4 28.89 -41.75 12.59
CA LYS A 4 28.30 -42.16 11.31
C LYS A 4 28.27 -40.93 10.40
N SER A 5 29.23 -40.85 9.48
CA SER A 5 29.20 -39.93 8.34
C SER A 5 27.87 -40.09 7.61
N ARG A 6 27.05 -39.04 7.62
CA ARG A 6 25.82 -38.98 6.84
C ARG A 6 26.22 -38.63 5.41
N ASP A 7 26.31 -39.64 4.56
CA ASP A 7 26.44 -39.46 3.12
C ASP A 7 25.16 -38.80 2.60
N PHE A 8 25.25 -37.52 2.27
CA PHE A 8 24.16 -36.79 1.63
C PHE A 8 24.13 -37.18 0.15
N GLU A 9 23.25 -38.12 -0.21
CA GLU A 9 22.94 -38.41 -1.60
C GLU A 9 22.34 -37.14 -2.26
N THR A 10 23.15 -36.48 -3.08
CA THR A 10 22.72 -35.34 -3.90
C THR A 10 21.76 -35.84 -4.97
N LEU A 11 20.46 -35.70 -4.74
CA LEU A 11 19.46 -35.99 -5.76
C LEU A 11 19.70 -35.09 -6.99
N PRO A 12 19.70 -35.66 -8.21
CA PRO A 12 19.94 -34.90 -9.42
C PRO A 12 18.84 -33.84 -9.60
N PHE A 13 19.26 -32.59 -9.70
CA PHE A 13 18.40 -31.45 -10.00
C PHE A 13 17.77 -31.63 -11.38
N VAL A 14 16.52 -32.08 -11.43
CA VAL A 14 15.72 -32.12 -12.66
C VAL A 14 15.07 -30.75 -12.85
N PRO A 15 15.52 -29.91 -13.79
CA PRO A 15 14.88 -28.62 -14.04
C PRO A 15 13.47 -28.86 -14.55
N LYS A 16 12.46 -28.51 -13.74
CA LYS A 16 11.06 -28.47 -14.16
C LYS A 16 10.92 -27.44 -15.27
N LYS A 17 10.80 -27.90 -16.52
CA LYS A 17 10.38 -27.06 -17.65
C LYS A 17 8.94 -26.62 -17.37
N PHE A 18 8.76 -25.40 -16.85
CA PHE A 18 7.45 -24.77 -16.81
C PHE A 18 7.10 -24.36 -18.24
N GLU A 19 6.20 -25.13 -18.87
CA GLU A 19 5.52 -24.67 -20.08
C GLU A 19 4.65 -23.49 -19.68
N VAL A 20 5.11 -22.28 -20.01
CA VAL A 20 4.30 -21.07 -19.88
C VAL A 20 3.20 -21.18 -20.93
N PRO A 21 1.91 -21.28 -20.55
CA PRO A 21 0.83 -21.30 -21.53
C PRO A 21 0.88 -20.00 -22.31
N SER A 22 1.04 -20.13 -23.64
CA SER A 22 1.01 -19.00 -24.55
C SER A 22 -0.32 -18.27 -24.41
N PRO A 23 -0.31 -16.94 -24.20
CA PRO A 23 -1.56 -16.19 -24.05
C PRO A 23 -2.37 -16.31 -25.36
N PRO A 24 -3.69 -16.61 -25.27
CA PRO A 24 -4.54 -16.70 -26.45
C PRO A 24 -4.50 -15.38 -27.21
N MET A 25 -4.12 -15.48 -28.49
CA MET A 25 -4.06 -14.38 -29.43
C MET A 25 -5.43 -13.73 -29.62
N SER A 26 -5.39 -12.44 -29.93
CA SER A 26 -6.50 -11.57 -30.34
C SER A 26 -7.53 -11.26 -29.25
N LEU A 27 -7.22 -10.24 -28.44
CA LEU A 27 -8.29 -9.38 -27.93
C LEU A 27 -8.97 -8.75 -29.16
N PRO A 28 -10.31 -8.84 -29.30
CA PRO A 28 -10.98 -8.12 -30.38
C PRO A 28 -10.61 -6.64 -30.26
N ILE A 29 -10.34 -6.00 -31.41
CA ILE A 29 -10.17 -4.55 -31.50
C ILE A 29 -11.52 -3.93 -31.09
N VAL A 30 -11.69 -3.75 -29.78
CA VAL A 30 -12.77 -2.98 -29.21
C VAL A 30 -12.50 -1.56 -29.64
N GLY A 31 -13.38 -1.04 -30.50
CA GLY A 31 -13.33 0.33 -30.99
C GLY A 31 -13.22 1.34 -29.83
N PRO A 32 -12.82 2.59 -30.13
CA PRO A 32 -12.47 3.59 -29.15
C PRO A 32 -13.53 3.69 -28.04
N PRO A 33 -13.10 3.79 -26.76
CA PRO A 33 -13.95 3.59 -25.60
C PRO A 33 -15.14 4.55 -25.67
N ARG A 34 -16.34 3.97 -25.81
CA ARG A 34 -17.61 4.69 -25.67
C ARG A 34 -17.57 5.36 -24.31
N THR A 35 -17.64 6.69 -24.31
CA THR A 35 -17.59 7.50 -23.10
C THR A 35 -18.71 7.08 -22.16
N PHE A 36 -18.44 7.05 -20.84
CA PHE A 36 -19.37 6.68 -19.75
C PHE A 36 -20.77 7.32 -19.81
N ILE A 37 -20.96 8.36 -20.63
CA ILE A 37 -22.24 9.04 -20.82
C ILE A 37 -23.28 8.09 -21.45
N ASP A 38 -22.88 7.16 -22.32
CA ASP A 38 -23.84 6.28 -23.02
C ASP A 38 -24.48 5.22 -22.09
N ILE A 39 -23.84 4.91 -20.95
CA ILE A 39 -24.34 3.89 -20.01
C ILE A 39 -25.46 4.46 -19.11
N LEU A 40 -25.58 5.79 -19.02
CA LEU A 40 -26.46 6.48 -18.08
C LEU A 40 -27.51 7.37 -18.75
N VAL A 41 -27.94 7.07 -19.97
CA VAL A 41 -29.12 7.73 -20.55
C VAL A 41 -30.36 6.84 -20.33
N PRO A 42 -31.06 6.96 -19.19
CA PRO A 42 -32.44 6.51 -19.09
C PRO A 42 -33.29 7.37 -20.03
N CYS A 43 -34.12 6.71 -20.82
CA CYS A 43 -35.06 7.28 -21.78
C CYS A 43 -36.07 8.23 -21.09
N PHE A 44 -35.69 9.48 -20.87
CA PHE A 44 -36.64 10.54 -20.55
C PHE A 44 -37.15 11.15 -21.85
N GLY A 45 -38.41 10.85 -22.17
CA GLY A 45 -39.11 11.45 -23.29
C GLY A 45 -39.42 12.94 -23.04
N GLY A 46 -39.31 13.72 -24.12
CA GLY A 46 -40.15 14.89 -24.37
C GLY A 46 -39.87 16.15 -23.56
N ALA A 47 -38.76 16.83 -23.84
CA ALA A 47 -38.67 18.29 -23.75
C ALA A 47 -37.55 18.78 -24.68
N GLU A 48 -37.92 19.18 -25.89
CA GLU A 48 -37.03 19.76 -26.90
C GLU A 48 -36.60 21.16 -26.46
N ILE A 49 -35.58 21.25 -25.62
CA ILE A 49 -34.83 22.49 -25.49
C ILE A 49 -33.84 22.49 -26.66
N PRO A 50 -33.88 23.47 -27.59
CA PRO A 50 -32.90 23.58 -28.66
C PRO A 50 -31.61 24.11 -28.03
N ALA A 51 -30.95 23.27 -27.24
CA ALA A 51 -29.60 23.52 -26.79
C ALA A 51 -28.74 23.46 -28.05
N LEU A 52 -28.32 24.65 -28.49
CA LEU A 52 -27.26 24.89 -29.46
C LEU A 52 -26.02 24.11 -29.02
N THR A 53 -25.99 22.80 -29.29
CA THR A 53 -24.84 21.97 -29.01
C THR A 53 -23.75 22.47 -29.94
N PRO A 54 -22.63 23.01 -29.41
CA PRO A 54 -21.54 23.45 -30.25
C PRO A 54 -21.14 22.25 -31.10
N SER A 55 -21.14 22.46 -32.43
CA SER A 55 -20.81 21.42 -33.41
C SER A 55 -19.63 20.59 -32.90
N PRO A 56 -19.72 19.24 -32.89
CA PRO A 56 -18.74 18.38 -32.24
C PRO A 56 -17.29 18.69 -32.70
N VAL A 57 -17.15 19.20 -33.91
CA VAL A 57 -15.91 19.70 -34.51
C VAL A 57 -15.20 20.75 -33.63
N GLU A 58 -15.90 21.77 -33.11
CA GLU A 58 -15.30 22.79 -32.24
C GLU A 58 -14.81 22.20 -30.91
N SER A 59 -15.55 21.24 -30.35
CA SER A 59 -15.19 20.55 -29.11
C SER A 59 -13.86 19.80 -29.29
N HIS A 60 -13.68 19.10 -30.42
CA HIS A 60 -12.43 18.43 -30.73
C HIS A 60 -11.25 19.40 -30.78
N TYR A 61 -11.35 20.53 -31.50
CA TYR A 61 -10.28 21.52 -31.55
C TYR A 61 -9.91 22.09 -30.18
N LYS A 62 -10.91 22.43 -29.35
CA LYS A 62 -10.68 22.90 -27.96
C LYS A 62 -9.95 21.85 -27.13
N GLN A 63 -10.34 20.57 -27.24
CA GLN A 63 -9.68 19.47 -26.56
C GLN A 63 -8.23 19.27 -27.04
N TYR A 64 -7.99 19.30 -28.35
CA TYR A 64 -6.64 19.20 -28.92
C TYR A 64 -5.75 20.36 -28.51
N ALA A 65 -6.26 21.60 -28.53
CA ALA A 65 -5.54 22.78 -28.06
C ALA A 65 -5.16 22.67 -26.58
N HIS A 66 -6.09 22.23 -25.72
CA HIS A 66 -5.79 22.00 -24.31
C HIS A 66 -4.73 20.90 -24.09
N ARG A 67 -4.81 19.79 -24.84
CA ARG A 67 -3.77 18.73 -24.83
C ARG A 67 -2.42 19.28 -25.31
N MET A 68 -2.39 20.08 -26.37
CA MET A 68 -1.18 20.73 -26.91
C MET A 68 -0.52 21.64 -25.86
N ILE A 69 -1.30 22.45 -25.15
CA ILE A 69 -0.78 23.31 -24.07
C ILE A 69 -0.17 22.46 -22.94
N ARG A 70 -0.84 21.37 -22.54
CA ARG A 70 -0.30 20.42 -21.53
C ARG A 70 1.03 19.81 -21.97
N ILE A 71 1.11 19.36 -23.22
CA ILE A 71 2.34 18.81 -23.81
C ILE A 71 3.45 19.87 -23.81
N ARG A 72 3.17 21.09 -24.28
CA ARG A 72 4.14 22.20 -24.29
C ARG A 72 4.67 22.49 -22.89
N ARG A 73 3.79 22.62 -21.89
CA ARG A 73 4.18 22.82 -20.48
C ARG A 73 5.07 21.70 -19.96
N ARG A 74 4.74 20.43 -20.24
CA ARG A 74 5.56 19.27 -19.87
C ARG A 74 6.93 19.27 -20.57
N LYS A 75 6.97 19.58 -21.87
CA LYS A 75 8.22 19.69 -22.65
C LYS A 75 9.14 20.78 -22.08
N ILE A 76 8.59 21.95 -21.80
CA ILE A 76 9.33 23.07 -21.18
C ILE A 76 9.88 22.64 -19.81
N LYS A 77 9.06 22.03 -18.94
CA LYS A 77 9.53 21.51 -17.63
C LYS A 77 10.65 20.46 -17.78
N LYS A 78 10.53 19.53 -18.73
CA LYS A 78 11.58 18.53 -19.02
C LYS A 78 12.88 19.20 -19.47
N HIS A 79 12.81 20.17 -20.39
CA HIS A 79 13.96 20.94 -20.87
C HIS A 79 14.69 21.65 -19.70
N TRP A 80 13.95 22.39 -18.87
CA TRP A 80 14.54 23.09 -17.72
C TRP A 80 15.14 22.12 -16.68
N ARG A 81 14.52 20.95 -16.45
CA ARG A 81 15.08 19.90 -15.59
C ARG A 81 16.43 19.39 -16.13
N MET A 82 16.52 19.13 -17.43
CA MET A 82 17.77 18.69 -18.07
C MET A 82 18.85 19.79 -18.00
N LYS A 83 18.48 21.05 -18.25
CA LYS A 83 19.41 22.20 -18.14
C LYS A 83 19.97 22.32 -16.72
N ARG A 84 19.12 22.16 -15.70
CA ARG A 84 19.53 22.14 -14.28
C ARG A 84 20.46 20.97 -13.97
N PHE A 85 20.13 19.77 -14.45
CA PHE A 85 20.97 18.58 -14.27
C PHE A 85 22.36 18.78 -14.88
N ARG A 86 22.44 19.29 -16.12
CA ARG A 86 23.73 19.59 -16.78
C ARG A 86 24.56 20.59 -15.98
N LYS A 87 23.94 21.68 -15.50
CA LYS A 87 24.62 22.71 -14.70
C LYS A 87 25.17 22.18 -13.37
N ARG A 88 24.48 21.22 -12.73
CA ARG A 88 24.82 20.68 -11.40
C ARG A 88 25.17 19.19 -11.42
N ARG A 89 25.76 18.70 -12.51
CA ARG A 89 25.94 17.27 -12.76
C ARG A 89 26.67 16.56 -11.62
N ALA A 90 27.77 17.13 -11.13
CA ALA A 90 28.57 16.54 -10.04
C ALA A 90 27.76 16.35 -8.75
N VAL A 91 26.98 17.37 -8.35
CA VAL A 91 26.10 17.31 -7.16
C VAL A 91 25.07 16.20 -7.31
N TYR A 92 24.44 16.08 -8.49
CA TYR A 92 23.49 15.01 -8.74
C TYR A 92 24.13 13.63 -8.68
N LEU A 93 25.31 13.44 -9.27
CA LEU A 93 26.02 12.16 -9.23
C LEU A 93 26.37 11.75 -7.79
N ARG A 94 26.82 12.69 -6.97
CA ARG A 94 27.08 12.45 -5.54
C ARG A 94 25.82 12.00 -4.80
N VAL A 95 24.71 12.74 -4.93
CA VAL A 95 23.42 12.37 -4.31
C VAL A 95 22.92 11.01 -4.82
N HIS A 96 23.10 10.70 -6.10
CA HIS A 96 22.74 9.40 -6.65
C HIS A 96 23.61 8.27 -6.09
N ALA A 97 24.91 8.49 -5.91
CA ALA A 97 25.81 7.53 -5.28
C ALA A 97 25.42 7.30 -3.82
N GLU A 98 25.18 8.35 -3.03
CA GLU A 98 24.69 8.26 -1.65
C GLU A 98 23.36 7.49 -1.57
N LYS A 99 22.42 7.76 -2.48
CA LYS A 99 21.15 7.02 -2.55
C LYS A 99 21.35 5.53 -2.82
N LYS A 100 22.27 5.17 -3.74
CA LYS A 100 22.60 3.77 -4.03
C LYS A 100 23.25 3.09 -2.83
N GLN A 101 24.22 3.74 -2.20
CA GLN A 101 24.87 3.24 -0.99
C GLN A 101 23.86 3.03 0.16
N LYS A 102 22.89 3.93 0.35
CA LYS A 102 21.84 3.75 1.35
C LYS A 102 20.96 2.54 1.06
N ALA A 103 20.58 2.34 -0.20
CA ALA A 103 19.77 1.19 -0.61
C ALA A 103 20.55 -0.13 -0.45
N GLU A 104 21.83 -0.15 -0.80
CA GLU A 104 22.72 -1.30 -0.62
C GLU A 104 22.90 -1.64 0.86
N LYS A 105 23.18 -0.66 1.72
CA LYS A 105 23.27 -0.86 3.17
C LYS A 105 21.99 -1.46 3.75
N PHE A 106 20.82 -0.96 3.32
CA PHE A 106 19.53 -1.53 3.73
C PHE A 106 19.35 -2.97 3.26
N PHE A 107 19.74 -3.27 2.02
CA PHE A 107 19.73 -4.62 1.48
C PHE A 107 20.64 -5.56 2.28
N LEU A 108 21.89 -5.16 2.53
CA LEU A 108 22.84 -5.95 3.33
C LEU A 108 22.33 -6.17 4.76
N ALA A 109 21.74 -5.15 5.39
CA ALA A 109 21.12 -5.32 6.70
C ALA A 109 20.02 -6.39 6.67
N LYS A 110 19.13 -6.35 5.68
CA LYS A 110 18.07 -7.36 5.50
C LYS A 110 18.63 -8.76 5.23
N ILE A 111 19.70 -8.89 4.45
CA ILE A 111 20.34 -10.19 4.22
C ILE A 111 20.96 -10.71 5.52
N ASN A 112 21.64 -9.84 6.27
CA ASN A 112 22.22 -10.22 7.55
C ASN A 112 21.15 -10.66 8.56
N THR A 113 19.98 -10.01 8.62
CA THR A 113 18.89 -10.49 9.50
C THR A 113 18.45 -11.89 9.11
N ILE A 114 18.24 -12.17 7.82
CA ILE A 114 17.86 -13.51 7.34
C ILE A 114 18.94 -14.54 7.66
N LEU A 115 20.23 -14.20 7.47
CA LEU A 115 21.33 -15.09 7.81
C LEU A 115 21.41 -15.36 9.32
N HIS A 116 21.22 -14.32 10.16
CA HIS A 116 21.18 -14.48 11.61
C HIS A 116 20.01 -15.35 12.06
N GLU A 117 18.82 -15.14 11.50
CA GLU A 117 17.63 -15.99 11.75
C GLU A 117 17.91 -17.46 11.35
N GLY A 118 18.55 -17.67 10.20
CA GLY A 118 18.94 -19.01 9.73
C GLY A 118 20.01 -19.67 10.60
N LEU A 119 20.99 -18.93 11.11
CA LEU A 119 22.03 -19.44 12.02
C LEU A 119 21.47 -19.74 13.42
N GLN A 120 20.49 -18.96 13.89
CA GLN A 120 19.82 -19.16 15.17
C GLN A 120 18.74 -20.26 15.11
N PHE A 121 18.40 -20.76 13.91
CA PHE A 121 17.37 -21.75 13.72
C PHE A 121 17.76 -23.10 14.35
N ASN A 122 17.06 -23.47 15.41
CA ASN A 122 17.17 -24.78 16.04
C ASN A 122 15.97 -25.67 15.66
N ALA A 123 16.22 -26.73 14.90
CA ALA A 123 15.19 -27.63 14.39
C ALA A 123 14.39 -28.33 15.52
N GLU A 124 15.04 -28.70 16.62
CA GLU A 124 14.36 -29.35 17.75
C GLU A 124 13.37 -28.39 18.42
N GLN A 125 13.79 -27.14 18.64
CA GLN A 125 12.92 -26.10 19.21
C GLN A 125 11.76 -25.81 18.27
N TYR A 126 12.01 -25.71 16.97
CA TYR A 126 10.94 -25.51 15.98
C TYR A 126 9.90 -26.63 16.03
N VAL A 127 10.33 -27.90 16.03
CA VAL A 127 9.42 -29.06 16.09
C VAL A 127 8.65 -29.08 17.42
N ARG A 128 9.31 -28.81 18.55
CA ARG A 128 8.63 -28.70 19.86
C ARG A 128 7.53 -27.63 19.83
N ASN A 129 7.85 -26.42 19.34
CA ASN A 129 6.88 -25.32 19.23
C ASN A 129 5.71 -25.65 18.28
N VAL A 130 5.95 -26.41 17.20
CA VAL A 130 4.88 -26.88 16.31
C VAL A 130 3.97 -27.89 17.02
N ILE A 131 4.54 -28.85 17.74
CA ILE A 131 3.79 -29.85 18.50
C ILE A 131 2.96 -29.18 19.61
N GLU A 132 3.54 -28.20 20.32
CA GLU A 132 2.84 -27.43 21.36
C GLU A 132 1.64 -26.67 20.80
N ARG A 133 1.83 -25.95 19.68
CA ARG A 133 0.73 -25.26 19.00
C ARG A 133 -0.35 -26.24 18.51
N ALA A 134 0.02 -27.42 18.03
CA ALA A 134 -0.94 -28.44 17.61
C ALA A 134 -1.70 -29.08 18.79
N LYS A 135 -1.07 -29.17 19.97
CA LYS A 135 -1.69 -29.68 21.20
C LYS A 135 -2.59 -28.65 21.89
N TRP A 136 -2.49 -27.37 21.53
CA TRP A 136 -3.29 -26.31 22.11
C TRP A 136 -4.79 -26.57 21.90
N LYS A 137 -5.54 -26.64 23.01
CA LYS A 137 -6.99 -26.78 23.01
C LYS A 137 -7.62 -25.44 23.37
N PRO A 138 -8.64 -24.96 22.63
CA PRO A 138 -9.44 -23.81 23.05
C PRO A 138 -10.03 -24.00 24.46
N ASN A 139 -10.25 -22.89 25.17
CA ASN A 139 -10.79 -22.88 26.53
C ASN A 139 -12.05 -23.74 26.68
N GLU A 140 -12.17 -24.42 27.82
CA GLU A 140 -13.30 -25.31 28.15
C GLU A 140 -14.62 -24.58 28.38
N GLU A 141 -14.62 -23.24 28.37
CA GLU A 141 -15.84 -22.44 28.46
C GLU A 141 -16.80 -22.86 27.35
N ARG A 142 -17.93 -23.43 27.75
CA ARG A 142 -19.03 -23.72 26.86
C ARG A 142 -20.05 -22.60 26.96
N LEU A 143 -20.59 -22.22 25.81
CA LEU A 143 -21.79 -21.39 25.76
C LEU A 143 -22.96 -22.16 26.41
N PRO A 144 -24.02 -21.49 26.89
CA PRO A 144 -25.18 -22.15 27.50
C PRO A 144 -25.83 -23.24 26.62
N ASN A 145 -25.66 -23.16 25.30
CA ASN A 145 -26.12 -24.14 24.32
C ASN A 145 -25.21 -25.38 24.18
N GLY A 146 -24.14 -25.50 24.98
CA GLY A 146 -23.18 -26.60 24.96
C GLY A 146 -22.09 -26.50 23.87
N ARG A 147 -22.14 -25.50 22.99
CA ARG A 147 -21.08 -25.28 21.97
C ARG A 147 -19.80 -24.74 22.62
N ILE A 148 -18.65 -25.14 22.08
CA ILE A 148 -17.35 -24.63 22.52
C ILE A 148 -17.28 -23.13 22.20
N LYS A 149 -16.98 -22.30 23.20
CA LYS A 149 -16.76 -20.87 23.02
C LYS A 149 -15.35 -20.69 22.47
N LEU A 150 -15.24 -20.36 21.19
CA LEU A 150 -13.94 -20.01 20.60
C LEU A 150 -13.43 -18.71 21.23
N PRO A 151 -12.11 -18.61 21.48
CA PRO A 151 -11.54 -17.38 22.02
C PRO A 151 -11.75 -16.24 21.03
N HIS A 152 -12.05 -15.05 21.57
CA HIS A 152 -11.99 -13.83 20.79
C HIS A 152 -10.55 -13.65 20.30
N TRP A 153 -10.34 -13.12 19.10
CA TRP A 153 -9.00 -12.97 18.52
C TRP A 153 -8.05 -12.17 19.45
N THR A 154 -8.58 -11.18 20.16
CA THR A 154 -7.85 -10.39 21.18
C THR A 154 -7.37 -11.20 22.38
N SER A 155 -7.94 -12.37 22.64
CA SER A 155 -7.44 -13.30 23.67
C SER A 155 -6.21 -14.08 23.20
N LEU A 156 -5.98 -14.18 21.88
CA LEU A 156 -4.88 -14.94 21.29
C LEU A 156 -3.63 -14.10 21.05
N ILE A 157 -3.79 -12.79 20.84
CA ILE A 157 -2.70 -11.86 20.56
C ILE A 157 -2.90 -10.57 21.33
N SER A 158 -1.84 -10.10 21.97
CA SER A 158 -1.85 -8.78 22.63
C SER A 158 -1.88 -7.67 21.57
N ILE A 159 -2.51 -6.53 21.89
CA ILE A 159 -2.59 -5.39 20.97
C ILE A 159 -1.17 -4.88 20.66
N GLU A 160 -0.33 -4.91 21.68
CA GLU A 160 1.08 -4.52 21.62
C GLU A 160 1.86 -5.40 20.65
N GLU A 161 1.68 -6.73 20.71
CA GLU A 161 2.29 -7.65 19.75
C GLU A 161 1.78 -7.43 18.32
N LEU A 162 0.47 -7.22 18.15
CA LEU A 162 -0.12 -6.97 16.83
C LEU A 162 0.45 -5.71 16.17
N TYR A 163 0.66 -4.64 16.93
CA TYR A 163 1.20 -3.37 16.44
C TYR A 163 2.73 -3.26 16.59
N GLY A 164 3.39 -4.28 17.14
CA GLY A 164 4.84 -4.25 17.44
C GLY A 164 5.23 -3.14 18.42
N VAL A 165 4.30 -2.72 19.28
CA VAL A 165 4.52 -1.72 20.33
C VAL A 165 5.09 -2.41 21.56
N LYS A 166 5.97 -1.74 22.30
CA LYS A 166 6.48 -2.27 23.56
C LYS A 166 5.33 -2.37 24.56
N GLN A 167 5.23 -3.50 25.27
CA GLN A 167 4.32 -3.60 26.41
C GLN A 167 4.71 -2.56 27.45
N SER A 168 3.78 -1.66 27.74
CA SER A 168 3.94 -0.62 28.77
C SER A 168 2.69 -0.62 29.63
N ASP A 169 2.85 -0.95 30.91
CA ASP A 169 1.73 -0.94 31.86
C ASP A 169 1.26 0.49 32.19
N TYR A 170 2.08 1.50 31.87
CA TYR A 170 1.79 2.90 32.11
C TYR A 170 1.13 3.55 30.90
N ILE A 171 -0.14 3.93 31.04
CA ILE A 171 -0.82 4.82 30.10
C ILE A 171 -0.34 6.24 30.36
N ASP A 172 0.39 6.83 29.40
CA ASP A 172 0.76 8.23 29.50
C ASP A 172 -0.49 9.11 29.42
N LYS A 173 -0.93 9.63 30.57
CA LYS A 173 -2.08 10.54 30.67
C LYS A 173 -1.89 11.81 29.85
N ARG A 174 -0.66 12.16 29.47
CA ARG A 174 -0.35 13.29 28.59
C ARG A 174 -0.54 12.98 27.11
N SER A 175 -0.62 11.72 26.70
CA SER A 175 -0.82 11.34 25.30
C SER A 175 -2.15 11.84 24.71
N CYS A 176 -3.17 12.03 25.56
CA CYS A 176 -4.45 12.63 25.15
C CYS A 176 -4.47 14.17 25.25
N ILE A 177 -3.41 14.78 25.80
CA ILE A 177 -3.31 16.23 25.93
C ILE A 177 -2.62 16.75 24.67
N ALA A 178 -3.31 17.63 23.95
CA ALA A 178 -2.78 18.20 22.73
C ALA A 178 -1.45 18.95 22.99
N SER A 179 -0.47 18.69 22.12
CA SER A 179 0.76 19.48 22.05
C SER A 179 0.44 20.96 21.75
N PRO A 180 1.29 21.94 22.13
CA PRO A 180 1.06 23.36 21.80
C PRO A 180 0.82 23.62 20.29
N GLU A 181 1.44 22.81 19.42
CA GLU A 181 1.22 22.87 17.97
C GLU A 181 -0.19 22.38 17.59
N GLU A 182 -0.60 21.24 18.14
CA GLU A 182 -1.93 20.65 17.95
C GLU A 182 -3.02 21.57 18.49
N TRP A 183 -2.79 22.27 19.60
CA TRP A 183 -3.70 23.32 20.10
C TRP A 183 -3.95 24.41 19.06
N SER A 184 -2.92 24.83 18.33
CA SER A 184 -3.06 25.82 17.27
C SER A 184 -3.91 25.28 16.10
N GLU A 185 -3.78 23.99 15.78
CA GLU A 185 -4.62 23.33 14.76
C GLU A 185 -6.07 23.16 15.24
N ILE A 186 -6.27 22.76 16.49
CA ILE A 186 -7.59 22.66 17.13
C ILE A 186 -8.28 24.03 17.13
N LEU A 187 -7.57 25.10 17.46
CA LEU A 187 -8.11 26.46 17.42
C LEU A 187 -8.52 26.86 15.99
N LYS A 188 -7.69 26.56 14.98
CA LYS A 188 -8.03 26.79 13.56
C LYS A 188 -9.28 26.01 13.15
N LEU A 189 -9.38 24.75 13.55
CA LEU A 189 -10.55 23.90 13.28
C LEU A 189 -11.81 24.42 13.98
N LYS A 190 -11.69 24.91 15.22
CA LYS A 190 -12.78 25.52 15.97
C LYS A 190 -13.32 26.78 15.28
N CYS A 191 -12.43 27.68 14.86
CA CYS A 191 -12.80 28.87 14.07
C CYS A 191 -13.51 28.45 12.78
N LYS A 192 -12.93 27.52 12.02
CA LYS A 192 -13.52 27.01 10.77
C LYS A 192 -14.93 26.44 11.01
N TYR A 193 -15.13 25.64 12.05
CA TYR A 193 -16.43 25.07 12.39
C TYR A 193 -17.44 26.16 12.77
N GLN A 194 -17.03 27.15 13.55
CA GLN A 194 -17.90 28.27 13.95
C GLN A 194 -18.32 29.12 12.74
N ASP A 195 -17.43 29.35 11.78
CA ASP A 195 -17.73 30.06 10.55
C ASP A 195 -18.72 29.29 9.66
N THR A 196 -18.57 27.95 9.57
CA THR A 196 -19.42 27.10 8.73
C THR A 196 -20.78 26.79 9.36
N PHE A 197 -20.84 26.51 10.66
CA PHE A 197 -22.05 26.00 11.33
C PHE A 197 -22.60 26.94 12.41
N GLY A 198 -21.78 27.79 13.02
CA GLY A 198 -22.24 28.68 14.10
C GLY A 198 -23.31 29.69 13.68
N LYS A 199 -23.29 30.10 12.40
CA LYS A 199 -24.32 30.98 11.82
C LYS A 199 -25.66 30.27 11.60
N LEU A 200 -25.67 28.95 11.49
CA LEU A 200 -26.89 28.17 11.27
C LEU A 200 -27.70 27.98 12.56
N VAL A 201 -27.03 27.94 13.72
CA VAL A 201 -27.68 27.68 15.02
C VAL A 201 -28.32 28.91 15.65
N LYS A 202 -27.91 30.13 15.27
CA LYS A 202 -28.47 31.39 15.81
C LYS A 202 -29.79 31.84 15.14
N LYS A 203 -30.61 30.93 14.64
CA LYS A 203 -31.97 31.21 14.17
C LYS A 203 -32.98 30.60 15.14
#